data_AF-Q0WR78-F1
#
_entry.id   AF-Q0WR78-F1
#
_cell.length_a   1.000
_cell.length_b   1.000
_cell.length_c   1.000
_cell.angle_alpha   90.00
_cell.angle_beta   90.00
_cell.angle_gamma   90.00
#
_symmetry.space_group_name_H-M   'P 1'
#
loop_
_entity.id
_entity.type
_entity.pdbx_description
1 polymer ?
#
loop_
_entity_poly.entity_id
_entity_poly.type
_entity_poly.pdbx_seq_one_letter_code
_entity_poly.pdbx_strand_id
1 'polypeptide(L)' 'MPTEDNQCWEVKAKFNNLTYWNHDSLPSKDDTFFRSFHWFSIAEALHKPVKVEDLVAVSHGGKNKI' A
#
# COMPACT_ATOMS: atom_id res chain seq x y z
N MET A 1 3.13 39.11 0.85
CA MET A 1 2.70 37.77 0.43
C MET A 1 3.95 36.95 0.24
N PRO A 2 4.19 35.87 0.99
CA PRO A 2 5.28 34.96 0.66
C PRO A 2 4.95 34.34 -0.70
N THR A 3 5.88 34.43 -1.65
CA THR A 3 5.78 33.77 -2.94
C THR A 3 5.84 32.27 -2.71
N GLU A 4 4.79 31.55 -3.14
CA GLU A 4 4.77 30.10 -3.13
C GLU A 4 5.90 29.60 -4.03
N ASP A 5 6.91 28.95 -3.43
CA ASP A 5 7.92 28.23 -4.19
C ASP A 5 7.22 27.14 -5.00
N ASN A 6 7.11 27.35 -6.32
CA ASN A 6 6.56 26.37 -7.25
C ASN A 6 7.50 25.17 -7.35
N GLN A 7 7.40 24.26 -6.38
CA GLN A 7 8.21 23.05 -6.31
C GLN A 7 7.74 22.06 -7.39
N CYS A 8 8.28 22.22 -8.60
CA CYS A 8 8.00 21.36 -9.73
C CYS A 8 8.83 20.06 -9.63
N TRP A 9 8.17 18.96 -9.28
CA TRP A 9 8.77 17.62 -9.28
C TRP A 9 8.62 16.97 -10.66
N GLU A 10 9.72 16.47 -11.22
CA GLU A 10 9.73 15.79 -12.52
C GLU A 10 10.28 14.36 -12.37
N VAL A 11 9.60 13.38 -12.98
CA VAL A 11 10.06 12.00 -13.03
C VAL A 11 11.09 11.82 -14.14
N LYS A 12 12.33 11.49 -13.77
CA LYS A 12 13.43 11.29 -14.73
C LYS A 12 13.55 9.86 -15.26
N ALA A 13 13.05 8.87 -14.53
CA ALA A 13 13.13 7.48 -14.92
C ALA A 13 12.00 6.66 -14.28
N LYS A 14 11.71 5.50 -14.90
CA LYS A 14 10.82 4.47 -14.36
C LYS A 14 11.53 3.13 -14.44
N PHE A 15 11.28 2.27 -13.48
CA PHE A 15 11.84 0.92 -13.45
C PHE A 15 10.75 -0.08 -13.07
N ASN A 16 10.89 -1.30 -13.58
CA ASN A 16 9.98 -2.39 -13.26
C ASN A 16 10.55 -3.27 -12.13
N ASN A 17 11.87 -3.36 -12.04
CA ASN A 17 12.57 -4.20 -11.07
C ASN A 17 13.69 -3.41 -10.39
N LEU A 18 13.92 -3.71 -9.11
CA LEU A 18 15.00 -3.15 -8.30
C LEU A 18 15.85 -4.30 -7.77
N THR A 19 17.16 -4.23 -7.97
CA THR A 19 18.09 -5.16 -7.34
C THR A 19 18.47 -4.63 -5.97
N TYR A 20 18.24 -5.44 -4.93
CA TYR A 20 18.55 -5.10 -3.54
C TYR A 20 19.76 -5.90 -3.04
N TRP A 21 20.66 -5.22 -2.33
CA TRP A 21 21.88 -5.80 -1.78
C TRP A 21 22.03 -5.40 -0.31
N ASN A 22 22.32 -6.38 0.54
CA ASN A 22 22.83 -6.14 1.88
C ASN A 22 24.35 -6.07 1.85
N HIS A 23 24.96 -5.43 2.86
CA HIS A 23 26.42 -5.27 2.94
C HIS A 23 27.14 -6.60 3.23
N ASP A 24 26.73 -7.33 4.27
CA ASP A 24 27.43 -8.54 4.76
C ASP A 24 26.57 -9.81 4.81
N SER A 25 25.28 -9.71 4.47
CA SER A 25 24.36 -10.83 4.48
C SER A 25 23.71 -11.02 3.12
N LEU A 26 23.15 -12.21 2.89
CA LEU A 26 22.24 -12.39 1.78
C LEU A 26 20.91 -11.69 2.10
N PRO A 27 20.29 -11.01 1.12
CA PRO A 27 18.92 -10.54 1.25
C PRO A 27 17.98 -11.64 1.70
N SER A 28 17.07 -11.30 2.61
CA SER A 28 16.09 -12.21 3.18
C SER A 28 14.67 -11.64 3.12
N LYS A 29 13.66 -12.49 3.31
CA LYS A 29 12.25 -12.06 3.39
C LYS A 29 11.95 -11.24 4.65
N ASP A 30 12.78 -11.37 5.68
CA ASP A 30 12.59 -10.69 6.95
C ASP A 30 13.20 -9.29 6.97
N ASP A 31 14.02 -8.96 5.96
CA ASP A 31 14.63 -7.65 5.79
C ASP A 31 13.55 -6.56 5.77
N THR A 32 13.69 -5.57 6.64
CA THR A 32 12.69 -4.49 6.81
C THR A 32 12.38 -3.78 5.49
N PHE A 33 13.36 -3.62 4.61
CA PHE A 33 13.16 -3.03 3.28
C PHE A 33 12.17 -3.86 2.46
N PHE A 34 12.38 -5.19 2.35
CA PHE A 34 11.49 -6.06 1.59
C PHE A 34 10.11 -6.17 2.25
N ARG A 35 10.07 -6.30 3.58
CA ARG A 35 8.82 -6.32 4.37
C ARG A 35 7.97 -5.08 4.19
N SER A 36 8.58 -3.92 3.91
CA SER A 36 7.85 -2.66 3.68
C SER A 36 6.93 -2.72 2.46
N PHE A 37 7.27 -3.53 1.43
CA PHE A 37 6.43 -3.68 0.25
C PHE A 37 5.08 -4.36 0.54
N HIS A 38 4.98 -5.14 1.61
CA HIS A 38 3.69 -5.70 2.05
C HIS A 38 2.68 -4.61 2.44
N TRP A 39 3.15 -3.41 2.78
CA TRP A 39 2.27 -2.29 3.09
C TRP A 39 1.35 -1.92 1.92
N PHE A 40 1.78 -2.09 0.66
CA PHE A 40 0.95 -1.73 -0.50
C PHE A 40 -0.35 -2.53 -0.55
N SER A 41 -0.27 -3.85 -0.40
CA SER A 41 -1.46 -4.72 -0.38
C SER A 41 -2.34 -4.45 0.83
N ILE A 42 -1.75 -4.16 2.00
CA ILE A 42 -2.50 -3.81 3.21
C ILE A 42 -3.25 -2.48 3.00
N ALA A 43 -2.56 -1.46 2.49
CA ALA A 43 -3.13 -0.14 2.24
C ALA A 43 -4.23 -0.20 1.19
N GLU A 44 -4.07 -1.02 0.14
CA GLU A 44 -5.12 -1.25 -0.87
C GLU A 44 -6.38 -1.84 -0.23
N ALA A 45 -6.24 -2.87 0.61
CA ALA A 45 -7.38 -3.51 1.26
C ALA A 45 -8.09 -2.57 2.26
N LEU A 46 -7.32 -1.86 3.08
CA LEU A 46 -7.87 -1.00 4.15
C LEU A 46 -8.51 0.28 3.61
N HIS A 47 -7.95 0.89 2.57
CA HIS A 47 -8.47 2.14 2.00
C HIS A 47 -9.44 1.92 0.85
N LYS A 48 -9.78 0.65 0.52
CA LYS A 48 -10.79 0.35 -0.49
C LYS A 48 -12.11 1.02 -0.08
N PRO A 49 -12.74 1.83 -0.95
CA PRO A 49 -14.02 2.45 -0.64
C PRO A 49 -15.07 1.41 -0.28
N VAL A 50 -15.79 1.65 0.81
CA VAL A 50 -16.91 0.81 1.23
C VAL A 50 -18.13 1.17 0.40
N LYS A 51 -18.74 0.18 -0.26
CA LYS A 51 -19.95 0.40 -1.05
C LYS A 51 -21.20 0.19 -0.22
N VAL A 52 -22.31 0.78 -0.65
CA VAL A 52 -23.61 0.62 0.02
C VAL A 52 -24.04 -0.85 0.01
N GLU A 53 -23.74 -1.60 -1.06
CA GLU A 53 -24.05 -3.02 -1.15
C GLU A 53 -23.27 -3.84 -0.12
N ASP A 54 -22.02 -3.45 0.19
CA ASP A 54 -21.22 -4.09 1.24
C ASP A 54 -21.85 -3.88 2.61
N LEU A 55 -22.36 -2.67 2.89
CA LEU A 55 -23.09 -2.34 4.12
C LEU A 55 -24.40 -3.12 4.24
N VAL A 56 -25.14 -3.24 3.14
CA VAL A 56 -26.40 -3.99 3.07
C VAL A 56 -26.15 -5.49 3.27
N ALA A 57 -25.11 -6.05 2.65
CA ALA A 57 -24.74 -7.46 2.83
C ALA A 57 -24.40 -7.79 4.29
N VAL A 58 -23.68 -6.90 4.98
CA VAL A 58 -23.39 -7.04 6.42
C VAL A 58 -24.65 -6.94 7.27
N SER A 59 -25.59 -6.05 6.95
CA SER A 59 -26.81 -5.87 7.75
C SER A 59 -27.80 -7.04 7.64
N HIS A 60 -27.83 -7.74 6.50
CA HIS A 60 -28.71 -8.89 6.25
C HIS A 60 -28.09 -10.24 6.68
N GLY A 61 -26.79 -10.29 6.96
CA GLY A 61 -26.06 -11.51 7.37
C GLY A 61 -26.11 -11.85 8.87
N GLY A 62 -26.79 -11.05 9.69
CA GLY A 62 -26.85 -11.23 11.15
C GLY A 62 -28.03 -12.05 11.70
N LYS A 63 -28.80 -12.74 10.85
CA LYS A 63 -29.95 -13.55 11.32
C LYS A 63 -29.93 -14.95 10.69
N ASN A 64 -29.54 -15.92 11.52
CA ASN A 64 -29.81 -17.37 11.45
C ASN A 64 -28.74 -18.26 10.80
N LYS A 65 -28.02 -19.03 11.64
CA LYS A 65 -28.10 -20.51 11.69
C LYS A 65 -27.27 -21.09 12.85
N ILE A 66 -27.92 -21.32 14.00
CA ILE A 66 -27.83 -22.55 14.81
C ILE A 66 -29.27 -22.87 15.22
#